data_AF-A0A7C1LU08-F1
#
_entry.id   AF-A0A7C1LU08-F1
#
_cell.length_a   1.000
_cell.length_b   1.000
_cell.length_c   1.000
_cell.angle_alpha   90.00
_cell.angle_beta   90.00
_cell.angle_gamma   90.00
#
_symmetry.space_group_name_H-M   'P 1'
#
loop_
_entity.id
_entity.type
_entity.pdbx_description
1 polymer ?
#
loop_
_entity_poly.entity_id
_entity_poly.type
_entity_poly.pdbx_seq_one_letter_code
_entity_poly.pdbx_strand_id
1 'polypeptide(L)'
;MKEIKKDVYWVGKVDWELRKFHGDEYSTHRGTTYNSYLVKEKKTALIDTVWSPFSAEFVENLKKYVSLKEIDYVVANHAEIDHSGGLAELMEIIPETPVYCTKSGVKSLKGHFHKDWNFVPVKTGDKLNLGKKELMFIEAPMLHWPDSMFCYLTEENLLFSNDAFGQHLA
;
A
#
# COMPACT_ATOMS: atom_id res chain seq x y z
N MET A 1 3.94 -14.65 -4.16
CA MET A 1 2.53 -14.27 -4.36
C MET A 1 1.65 -15.33 -3.72
N LYS A 2 0.71 -14.94 -2.87
CA LYS A 2 -0.29 -15.83 -2.27
C LYS A 2 -1.68 -15.27 -2.53
N GLU A 3 -2.57 -16.04 -3.14
CA GLU A 3 -3.96 -15.63 -3.29
C GLU A 3 -4.67 -15.71 -1.93
N ILE A 4 -5.33 -14.63 -1.52
CA ILE A 4 -6.04 -14.54 -0.23
C ILE A 4 -7.56 -14.55 -0.40
N LYS A 5 -8.01 -14.05 -1.55
CA LYS A 5 -9.39 -13.96 -2.03
C LYS A 5 -9.32 -13.99 -3.55
N LYS A 6 -10.45 -14.20 -4.21
CA LYS A 6 -10.49 -14.31 -5.67
C LYS A 6 -9.93 -13.03 -6.30
N ASP A 7 -8.90 -13.20 -7.13
CA ASP A 7 -8.19 -12.12 -7.83
C ASP A 7 -7.49 -11.10 -6.90
N VAL A 8 -7.31 -11.43 -5.61
CA VAL A 8 -6.59 -10.62 -4.63
C VAL A 8 -5.40 -11.39 -4.11
N TYR A 9 -4.21 -10.83 -4.33
CA TYR A 9 -2.96 -11.51 -4.03
C TYR A 9 -2.14 -10.71 -3.03
N TRP A 10 -1.67 -11.36 -1.98
CA TRP A 10 -0.62 -10.82 -1.12
C TRP A 10 0.73 -10.88 -1.86
N VAL A 11 1.38 -9.72 -1.93
CA VAL A 11 2.67 -9.47 -2.58
C VAL A 11 3.66 -8.75 -1.65
N GLY A 12 3.35 -8.71 -0.35
CA GLY A 12 4.17 -8.07 0.68
C GLY A 12 5.46 -8.79 1.02
N LYS A 13 6.01 -8.44 2.20
CA LYS A 13 7.29 -8.94 2.72
C LYS A 13 7.11 -9.45 4.15
N VAL A 14 7.73 -10.60 4.44
CA VAL A 14 7.93 -11.08 5.81
C VAL A 14 9.32 -10.68 6.28
N ASP A 15 9.40 -10.11 7.48
CA ASP A 15 10.63 -9.66 8.12
C ASP A 15 10.77 -10.32 9.49
N TRP A 16 11.48 -11.45 9.50
CA TRP A 16 11.79 -12.21 10.71
C TRP A 16 12.82 -11.52 11.61
N GLU A 17 13.54 -10.53 11.08
CA GLU A 17 14.72 -9.94 11.71
C GLU A 17 14.44 -8.62 12.41
N LEU A 18 13.34 -7.93 12.08
CA LEU A 18 12.94 -6.71 12.78
C LEU A 18 12.89 -6.94 14.29
N ARG A 19 13.58 -6.07 15.04
CA ARG A 19 13.56 -6.05 16.52
C ARG A 19 13.12 -4.72 17.11
N LYS A 20 13.23 -3.64 16.34
CA LYS A 20 13.06 -2.27 16.79
C LYS A 20 12.29 -1.50 15.73
N PHE A 21 11.30 -0.74 16.16
CA PHE A 21 10.43 0.06 15.32
C PHE A 21 10.24 1.44 15.97
N HIS A 22 10.11 2.49 15.16
CA HIS A 22 10.12 3.89 15.60
C HIS A 22 11.34 4.26 16.46
N GLY A 23 12.55 3.87 16.03
CA GLY A 23 13.76 4.03 16.84
C GLY A 23 13.86 2.91 17.87
N ASP A 24 13.96 3.24 19.15
CA ASP A 24 14.03 2.27 20.25
C ASP A 24 12.69 2.12 21.00
N GLU A 25 11.65 2.81 20.52
CA GLU A 25 10.43 3.08 21.29
C GLU A 25 9.44 1.92 21.24
N TYR A 26 9.52 1.09 20.20
CA TYR A 26 8.70 -0.09 20.04
C TYR A 26 9.55 -1.32 19.69
N SER A 27 9.61 -2.29 20.61
CA SER A 27 10.34 -3.54 20.39
C SER A 27 9.44 -4.61 19.79
N THR A 28 9.93 -5.30 18.77
CA THR A 28 9.28 -6.47 18.17
C THR A 28 10.08 -7.74 18.47
N HIS A 29 9.44 -8.74 19.07
CA HIS A 29 10.11 -9.99 19.44
C HIS A 29 9.74 -11.17 18.54
N ARG A 30 8.86 -10.94 17.57
CA ARG A 30 8.31 -11.95 16.66
C ARG A 30 8.37 -11.51 15.20
N GLY A 31 9.31 -10.61 14.87
CA GLY A 31 9.38 -9.99 13.55
C GLY A 31 8.14 -9.17 13.21
N THR A 32 7.94 -8.92 11.93
CA THR A 32 6.74 -8.28 11.37
C THR A 32 6.49 -8.75 9.94
N THR A 33 5.37 -8.32 9.37
CA THR A 33 5.17 -8.31 7.92
C THR A 33 4.82 -6.90 7.45
N TYR A 34 5.15 -6.59 6.20
CA TYR A 34 4.70 -5.40 5.49
C TYR A 34 3.76 -5.88 4.38
N ASN A 35 2.46 -5.68 4.56
CA ASN A 35 1.45 -6.30 3.72
C ASN A 35 1.08 -5.37 2.56
N SER A 36 1.43 -5.79 1.35
CA SER A 36 0.98 -5.17 0.10
C SER A 36 0.12 -6.16 -0.68
N TYR A 37 -0.88 -5.64 -1.38
CA TYR A 37 -1.87 -6.45 -2.09
C TYR A 37 -2.02 -6.02 -3.55
N LEU A 38 -2.09 -7.00 -4.44
CA LEU A 38 -2.36 -6.81 -5.87
C LEU A 38 -3.77 -7.32 -6.17
N VAL A 39 -4.66 -6.42 -6.60
CA VAL A 39 -6.03 -6.75 -7.04
C VAL A 39 -6.04 -6.78 -8.56
N LYS A 40 -6.28 -7.95 -9.16
CA LYS A 40 -6.22 -8.15 -10.62
C LYS A 40 -7.62 -8.35 -11.22
N GLU A 41 -8.27 -7.25 -11.61
CA GLU A 41 -9.55 -7.29 -12.31
C GLU A 41 -9.39 -6.84 -13.77
N LYS A 42 -10.40 -6.21 -14.38
CA LYS A 42 -10.24 -5.51 -15.66
C LYS A 42 -9.18 -4.40 -15.56
N LYS A 43 -9.00 -3.84 -14.37
CA LYS A 43 -7.92 -2.94 -13.99
C LYS A 43 -7.16 -3.51 -12.81
N THR A 44 -5.85 -3.30 -12.80
CA THR A 44 -4.97 -3.78 -11.74
C THR A 44 -4.66 -2.67 -10.75
N ALA A 45 -4.94 -2.91 -9.47
CA ALA A 45 -4.58 -2.00 -8.39
C ALA A 45 -3.55 -2.64 -7.46
N LEU A 46 -2.48 -1.90 -7.16
CA LEU A 46 -1.55 -2.21 -6.08
C LEU A 46 -1.94 -1.40 -4.84
N ILE A 47 -2.10 -2.06 -3.70
CA ILE A 47 -2.50 -1.46 -2.42
C ILE A 47 -1.31 -1.55 -1.48
N ASP A 48 -0.82 -0.38 -1.09
CA ASP A 48 0.40 -0.15 -0.31
C ASP A 48 1.64 -0.84 -0.92
N THR A 49 2.80 -0.61 -0.32
CA THR A 49 4.07 -1.24 -0.69
C THR A 49 4.70 -1.88 0.55
N VAL A 50 6.00 -1.71 0.76
CA VAL A 50 6.72 -2.26 1.91
C VAL A 50 7.71 -1.23 2.45
N TRP A 51 8.39 -1.60 3.52
CA TRP A 51 9.40 -0.77 4.13
C TRP A 51 10.55 -0.43 3.18
N SER A 52 11.00 0.83 3.22
CA SER A 52 12.01 1.38 2.31
C SER A 52 13.26 0.49 2.13
N PRO A 53 13.84 -0.15 3.17
CA PRO A 53 14.97 -1.07 2.98
C PRO A 53 14.68 -2.30 2.09
N PHE A 54 13.41 -2.65 1.89
CA PHE A 54 12.96 -3.76 1.06
C PHE A 54 12.40 -3.31 -0.30
N SER A 55 12.54 -2.04 -0.69
CA SER A 55 11.96 -1.48 -1.92
C SER A 55 12.40 -2.28 -3.17
N ALA A 56 13.70 -2.48 -3.34
CA ALA A 56 14.28 -3.17 -4.50
C ALA A 56 13.82 -4.63 -4.56
N GLU A 57 13.87 -5.33 -3.42
CA GLU A 57 13.40 -6.71 -3.33
C GLU A 57 11.92 -6.81 -3.67
N PHE A 58 11.10 -5.90 -3.15
CA PHE A 58 9.66 -5.86 -3.42
C PHE A 58 9.36 -5.64 -4.89
N VAL A 59 9.99 -4.66 -5.53
CA VAL A 59 9.81 -4.38 -6.96
C VAL A 59 10.25 -5.56 -7.83
N GLU A 60 11.39 -6.18 -7.53
CA GLU A 60 11.87 -7.38 -8.23
C GLU A 60 10.94 -8.58 -8.02
N ASN A 61 10.37 -8.74 -6.83
CA ASN A 61 9.38 -9.78 -6.58
C ASN A 61 8.07 -9.51 -7.33
N LEU A 62 7.61 -8.26 -7.42
CA LEU A 62 6.38 -7.88 -8.11
C LEU A 62 6.48 -8.17 -9.62
N LYS A 63 7.62 -7.88 -10.25
CA LYS A 63 7.91 -8.19 -11.67
C LYS A 63 7.74 -9.66 -12.03
N LYS A 64 7.88 -10.58 -11.07
CA LYS A 64 7.68 -12.03 -11.30
C LYS A 64 6.21 -12.42 -11.48
N TYR A 65 5.29 -11.56 -11.06
CA TYR A 65 3.85 -11.87 -11.00
C TYR A 65 2.98 -10.98 -11.89
N VAL A 66 3.46 -9.79 -12.22
CA VAL A 66 2.75 -8.82 -13.06
C VAL A 66 3.77 -7.97 -13.82
N SER A 67 3.44 -7.63 -15.07
CA SER A 67 4.18 -6.55 -15.74
C SER A 67 3.85 -5.25 -15.01
N LEU A 68 4.86 -4.52 -14.52
CA LEU A 68 4.61 -3.30 -13.75
C LEU A 68 3.80 -2.27 -14.54
N LYS A 69 3.92 -2.26 -15.87
CA LYS A 69 3.13 -1.40 -16.77
C LYS A 69 1.65 -1.75 -16.85
N GLU A 70 1.25 -2.91 -16.36
CA GLU A 70 -0.16 -3.33 -16.26
C GLU A 70 -0.81 -2.88 -14.95
N ILE A 71 -0.05 -2.27 -14.03
CA ILE A 71 -0.59 -1.66 -12.81
C ILE A 71 -1.23 -0.33 -13.20
N ASP A 72 -2.56 -0.32 -13.27
CA ASP A 72 -3.34 0.86 -13.61
C ASP A 72 -3.38 1.88 -12.46
N TYR A 73 -3.36 1.40 -11.21
CA TYR A 73 -3.53 2.23 -10.03
C TYR A 73 -2.61 1.78 -8.89
N VAL A 74 -2.07 2.76 -8.16
CA VAL A 74 -1.42 2.52 -6.86
C VAL A 74 -2.27 3.21 -5.80
N VAL A 75 -2.55 2.54 -4.69
CA VAL A 75 -3.23 3.09 -3.52
C VAL A 75 -2.23 3.15 -2.37
N ALA A 76 -2.08 4.32 -1.76
CA ALA A 76 -1.28 4.50 -0.56
C ALA A 76 -2.22 4.90 0.58
N ASN A 77 -2.63 3.90 1.38
CA ASN A 77 -3.52 4.09 2.53
C ASN A 77 -2.86 4.92 3.63
N HIS A 78 -1.54 4.78 3.78
CA HIS A 78 -0.74 5.45 4.78
C HIS A 78 0.68 5.68 4.26
N ALA A 79 1.23 6.88 4.49
CA ALA A 79 2.48 7.32 3.88
C ALA A 79 3.73 6.98 4.70
N GLU A 80 3.60 6.41 5.90
CA GLU A 80 4.77 6.02 6.69
C GLU A 80 5.64 5.02 5.90
N ILE A 81 6.96 5.12 6.10
CA ILE A 81 7.95 4.52 5.22
C ILE A 81 7.94 2.99 5.24
N ASP A 82 7.32 2.35 6.23
CA ASP A 82 7.13 0.91 6.36
C ASP A 82 6.02 0.35 5.46
N HIS A 83 5.11 1.21 4.99
CA HIS A 83 4.07 0.87 4.02
C HIS A 83 4.32 1.49 2.65
N SER A 84 4.79 2.74 2.61
CA SER A 84 4.96 3.51 1.38
C SER A 84 6.41 3.60 0.90
N GLY A 85 7.37 3.02 1.62
CA GLY A 85 8.80 3.11 1.28
C GLY A 85 9.16 2.53 -0.08
N GLY A 86 8.44 1.51 -0.54
CA GLY A 86 8.60 0.91 -1.86
C GLY A 86 8.14 1.80 -3.02
N LEU A 87 7.35 2.86 -2.76
CA LEU A 87 6.87 3.76 -3.81
C LEU A 87 8.02 4.47 -4.53
N ALA A 88 9.07 4.86 -3.80
CA ALA A 88 10.20 5.58 -4.40
C ALA A 88 10.79 4.83 -5.60
N GLU A 89 10.99 3.52 -5.45
CA GLU A 89 11.58 2.67 -6.50
C GLU A 89 10.54 2.21 -7.53
N LEU A 90 9.31 1.91 -7.10
CA LEU A 90 8.24 1.52 -8.02
C LEU A 90 7.92 2.66 -9.01
N MET A 91 7.82 3.89 -8.52
CA MET A 91 7.43 5.05 -9.32
C MET A 91 8.54 5.55 -10.24
N GLU A 92 9.79 5.11 -10.09
CA GLU A 92 10.83 5.33 -11.10
C GLU A 92 10.55 4.54 -12.40
N ILE A 93 9.86 3.40 -12.27
CA ILE A 93 9.56 2.49 -13.39
C ILE A 93 8.21 2.85 -14.03
N ILE A 94 7.24 3.26 -13.22
CA ILE A 94 5.87 3.61 -13.66
C ILE A 94 5.46 5.02 -13.19
N PRO A 95 6.20 6.09 -13.60
CA PRO A 95 6.03 7.44 -13.05
C PRO A 95 4.66 8.07 -13.31
N GLU A 96 3.98 7.66 -14.37
CA GLU A 96 2.67 8.20 -14.78
C GLU A 96 1.48 7.50 -14.10
N THR A 97 1.72 6.35 -13.42
CA THR A 97 0.65 5.60 -12.77
C THR A 97 0.07 6.43 -11.63
N PRO A 98 -1.27 6.66 -11.59
CA PRO A 98 -1.89 7.48 -10.57
C PRO A 98 -1.79 6.83 -9.17
N VAL A 99 -1.44 7.67 -8.18
CA VAL A 99 -1.33 7.28 -6.76
C VAL A 99 -2.53 7.86 -6.00
N TYR A 100 -3.47 6.99 -5.62
CA TYR A 100 -4.66 7.33 -4.84
C TYR A 100 -4.33 7.36 -3.36
N CYS A 101 -4.55 8.50 -2.71
CA CYS A 101 -4.30 8.70 -1.28
C CYS A 101 -5.16 9.85 -0.74
N THR A 102 -5.19 10.07 0.57
CA THR A 102 -5.90 11.23 1.12
C THR A 102 -5.21 12.55 0.77
N LYS A 103 -5.90 13.69 0.95
CA LYS A 103 -5.28 15.02 0.79
C LYS A 103 -4.08 15.21 1.73
N SER A 104 -4.15 14.64 2.95
CA SER A 104 -3.02 14.62 3.88
C SER A 104 -1.91 13.69 3.39
N GLY A 105 -2.25 12.54 2.80
CA GLY A 105 -1.31 11.61 2.19
C GLY A 105 -0.45 12.25 1.10
N VAL A 106 -1.03 13.11 0.26
CA VAL A 106 -0.26 13.89 -0.72
C VAL A 106 0.84 14.71 -0.02
N LYS A 107 0.55 15.34 1.12
CA LYS A 107 1.53 16.12 1.89
C LYS A 107 2.60 15.21 2.49
N SER A 108 2.21 14.11 3.12
CA SER A 108 3.14 13.17 3.74
C SER A 108 4.07 12.52 2.72
N LEU A 109 3.55 12.03 1.60
CA LEU A 109 4.33 11.40 0.52
C LEU A 109 5.31 12.39 -0.11
N LYS A 110 4.86 13.63 -0.39
CA LYS A 110 5.75 14.71 -0.83
C LYS A 110 6.83 15.04 0.21
N GLY A 111 6.46 15.00 1.49
CA GLY A 111 7.37 15.24 2.60
C GLY A 111 8.49 14.19 2.71
N HIS A 112 8.18 12.91 2.53
CA HIS A 112 9.16 11.82 2.60
C HIS A 112 10.02 11.73 1.35
N PHE A 113 9.41 11.82 0.16
CA PHE A 113 10.07 11.44 -1.09
C PHE A 113 10.49 12.63 -1.95
N HIS A 114 9.98 13.83 -1.67
CA HIS A 114 10.23 15.04 -2.47
C HIS A 114 9.92 14.85 -3.96
N LYS A 115 8.90 14.06 -4.28
CA LYS A 115 8.41 13.80 -5.64
C LYS A 115 7.03 14.38 -5.86
N ASP A 116 6.75 14.80 -7.09
CA ASP A 116 5.43 15.25 -7.52
C ASP A 116 4.83 14.24 -8.51
N TRP A 117 4.55 13.03 -8.02
CA TRP A 117 3.88 12.00 -8.81
C TRP A 117 2.44 12.40 -9.15
N ASN A 118 1.79 11.62 -10.01
CA ASN A 118 0.38 11.79 -10.36
C ASN A 118 -0.54 11.42 -9.18
N PHE A 119 -0.61 12.30 -8.17
CA PHE A 119 -1.42 12.09 -6.98
C PHE A 119 -2.91 12.37 -7.24
N VAL A 120 -3.76 11.42 -6.86
CA VAL A 120 -5.22 11.53 -6.95
C VAL A 120 -5.80 11.54 -5.54
N PRO A 121 -6.10 12.72 -4.96
CA PRO A 121 -6.64 12.80 -3.61
C PRO A 121 -8.08 12.25 -3.55
N VAL A 122 -8.34 11.35 -2.61
CA VAL A 122 -9.67 10.75 -2.35
C VAL A 122 -10.22 11.15 -0.98
N LYS A 123 -11.53 11.00 -0.83
CA LYS A 123 -12.30 11.21 0.41
C LYS A 123 -13.17 10.00 0.74
N THR A 124 -13.70 9.98 1.96
CA THR A 124 -14.68 8.96 2.36
C THR A 124 -15.85 8.88 1.38
N GLY A 125 -16.12 7.68 0.89
CA GLY A 125 -17.20 7.38 -0.04
C GLY A 125 -16.82 7.51 -1.53
N ASP A 126 -15.66 8.07 -1.86
CA ASP A 126 -15.13 8.03 -3.22
C ASP A 126 -14.88 6.58 -3.64
N LYS A 127 -15.00 6.32 -4.94
CA LYS A 127 -14.89 4.99 -5.52
C LYS A 127 -13.94 4.96 -6.70
N LEU A 128 -13.21 3.86 -6.81
CA LEU A 128 -12.36 3.51 -7.95
C LEU A 128 -12.83 2.19 -8.54
N ASN A 129 -13.37 2.23 -9.76
CA ASN A 129 -13.87 1.05 -10.46
C ASN A 129 -12.72 0.24 -11.05
N LEU A 130 -12.65 -1.06 -10.74
CA LEU A 130 -11.65 -1.98 -11.27
C LEU A 130 -12.21 -2.92 -12.34
N GLY A 131 -13.49 -2.79 -12.70
CA GLY A 131 -14.23 -3.73 -13.53
C GLY A 131 -15.52 -4.15 -12.84
N LYS A 132 -15.58 -5.40 -12.37
CA LYS A 132 -16.72 -5.91 -11.57
C LYS A 132 -16.63 -5.50 -10.10
N LYS A 133 -15.41 -5.23 -9.61
CA LYS A 133 -15.11 -4.80 -8.25
C LYS A 133 -14.83 -3.30 -8.23
N GLU A 134 -15.09 -2.66 -7.10
CA GLU A 134 -14.75 -1.26 -6.82
C GLU A 134 -13.97 -1.18 -5.52
N LEU A 135 -13.00 -0.27 -5.45
CA LEU A 135 -12.42 0.18 -4.18
C LEU A 135 -13.21 1.38 -3.69
N MET A 136 -13.73 1.32 -2.47
CA MET A 136 -14.35 2.44 -1.77
C MET A 136 -13.38 2.95 -0.70
N PHE A 137 -13.07 4.25 -0.73
CA PHE A 137 -12.11 4.86 0.20
C PHE A 137 -12.82 5.36 1.47
N ILE A 138 -12.12 5.26 2.61
CA ILE A 138 -12.62 5.65 3.93
C ILE A 138 -11.49 6.38 4.66
N GLU A 139 -11.59 7.70 4.80
CA GLU A 139 -10.62 8.49 5.57
C GLU A 139 -10.67 8.07 7.05
N ALA A 140 -9.50 7.83 7.64
CA ALA A 140 -9.33 7.43 9.03
C ALA A 140 -8.25 8.30 9.70
N PRO A 141 -8.41 9.64 9.70
CA PRO A 141 -7.37 10.55 10.18
C PRO A 141 -7.07 10.30 11.65
N MET A 142 -5.79 10.35 12.00
CA MET A 142 -5.25 10.04 13.33
C MET A 142 -5.46 8.58 13.77
N LEU A 143 -5.68 7.67 12.81
CA LEU A 143 -5.63 6.21 13.02
C LEU A 143 -4.53 5.59 12.13
N HIS A 144 -3.25 5.91 12.36
CA HIS A 144 -2.72 6.72 13.46
C HIS A 144 -2.08 8.05 13.03
N TRP A 145 -1.96 8.33 11.73
CA TRP A 145 -1.45 9.62 11.21
C TRP A 145 -2.56 10.43 10.54
N PRO A 146 -2.35 11.75 10.30
CA PRO A 146 -3.34 12.59 9.61
C PRO A 146 -3.72 12.13 8.20
N ASP A 147 -2.91 11.26 7.58
CA ASP A 147 -3.11 10.75 6.22
C ASP A 147 -3.79 9.39 6.11
N SER A 148 -3.92 8.67 7.22
CA SER A 148 -4.40 7.31 7.25
C SER A 148 -5.80 7.21 6.66
N MET A 149 -5.99 6.20 5.81
CA MET A 149 -7.28 5.78 5.26
C MET A 149 -7.33 4.27 5.13
N PHE A 150 -8.53 3.75 4.91
CA PHE A 150 -8.75 2.37 4.49
C PHE A 150 -9.32 2.35 3.08
N CYS A 151 -9.23 1.20 2.41
CA CYS A 151 -10.01 0.94 1.23
C CYS A 151 -10.75 -0.39 1.33
N TYR A 152 -12.02 -0.39 0.90
CA TYR A 152 -12.89 -1.56 0.91
C TYR A 152 -13.13 -2.04 -0.50
N LEU A 153 -12.87 -3.33 -0.77
CA LEU A 153 -13.12 -3.97 -2.05
C LEU A 153 -14.50 -4.62 -2.07
N THR A 154 -15.36 -4.14 -2.97
CA THR A 154 -16.70 -4.72 -3.19
C THR A 154 -16.60 -6.13 -3.77
N GLU A 155 -17.71 -6.88 -3.71
CA GLU A 155 -17.84 -8.29 -4.10
C GLU A 155 -17.07 -9.29 -3.20
N GLU A 156 -15.80 -9.00 -2.85
CA GLU A 156 -14.98 -9.87 -1.99
C GLU A 156 -15.23 -9.63 -0.49
N ASN A 157 -15.89 -8.52 -0.16
CA ASN A 157 -16.13 -8.02 1.20
C ASN A 157 -14.83 -7.95 2.01
N LEU A 158 -13.81 -7.33 1.43
CA LEU A 158 -12.46 -7.23 1.99
C LEU A 158 -12.13 -5.78 2.33
N LEU A 159 -11.73 -5.53 3.58
CA LEU A 159 -11.22 -4.24 4.03
C LEU A 159 -9.69 -4.29 4.10
N PHE A 160 -9.03 -3.38 3.40
CA PHE A 160 -7.61 -3.11 3.57
C PHE A 160 -7.45 -1.98 4.60
N SER A 161 -7.19 -2.37 5.84
CA SER A 161 -7.22 -1.48 7.00
C SER A 161 -5.87 -0.87 7.38
N ASN A 162 -4.82 -1.14 6.58
CA ASN A 162 -3.45 -0.70 6.88
C ASN A 162 -3.06 -1.08 8.34
N ASP A 163 -2.56 -0.15 9.17
CA ASP A 163 -2.16 -0.45 10.54
C ASP A 163 -3.31 -0.89 11.45
N ALA A 164 -4.53 -0.41 11.19
CA ALA A 164 -5.66 -0.74 12.04
C ALA A 164 -5.93 -2.25 11.99
N PHE A 165 -6.10 -2.84 13.17
CA PHE A 165 -6.28 -4.30 13.38
C PHE A 165 -5.06 -5.16 13.03
N GLY A 166 -3.92 -4.55 12.68
CA GLY A 166 -2.65 -5.24 12.48
C GLY A 166 -1.92 -5.58 13.78
N GLN A 167 -0.84 -6.34 13.65
CA GLN A 167 0.14 -6.60 14.70
C GLN A 167 1.49 -6.97 14.10
N HIS A 168 2.58 -6.69 14.81
CA HIS A 168 3.92 -7.17 14.45
C HIS A 168 4.05 -8.67 14.76
N LEU A 169 3.84 -9.51 13.74
CA LEU A 169 4.01 -10.95 13.78
C LEU A 169 4.37 -11.49 12.39
N ALA A 170 5.54 -12.13 12.28
CA ALA A 170 6.00 -12.84 11.08
C ALA A 170 5.48 -14.28 10.99
#